data_AF-A0A4W4E715-F1
#
_entry.id   AF-A0A4W4E715-F1
#
_cell.length_a   1.000
_cell.length_b   1.000
_cell.length_c   1.000
_cell.angle_alpha   90.00
_cell.angle_beta   90.00
_cell.angle_gamma   90.00
#
_symmetry.space_group_name_H-M   'P 1'
#
loop_
_entity.id
_entity.type
_entity.pdbx_description
1 polymer ?
#
loop_
_entity_poly.entity_id
_entity_poly.type
_entity_poly.pdbx_seq_one_letter_code
_entity_poly.pdbx_strand_id
1 'polypeptide(L)'
;DGDIFQLPSTCNYILTSQCGATYEDFNIQMRRQVVNDQPTISRITMKLDGTTLEITKSSIIVDGHEVNLPFGHFGVFIEKNPSYIKVTAKLGLVALWNGDDALMVELDNKYKNQTCGLCGDFNGVQLYNEFIKNGWFSGSEQEFRLQVDIHCEMFQKEEISTNCTKLTSVCEQLLSGPAFSSCKNLVALDFFIKACESDMCQCSSNSSIFCLCSTISEFSRQCVHAGGKPSQWRTEQFSKTCPQQNMVHQECGNPCIDTCSNPDRGQVCEDHCIDGCFCPAGTINYVFDDLTGKGCIDKTQCSCTHKGKIYHPGQTFTGNCKECTCTSNRWTCKETDCPGICSVEGGSHIITFDGKTYNFHGDCTYIFTKVSVTVPYFWMVSIILVVFIDIKPFVILFLSVPALISFQ
;
A
#
# COMPACT_ATOMS: atom_id res chain seq x y z
N ASP A 1 -27.62 0.72 4.96
CA ASP A 1 -29.09 0.59 4.88
C ASP A 1 -29.55 -0.34 3.77
N GLY A 2 -28.68 -0.61 2.79
CA GLY A 2 -28.71 -1.86 2.02
C GLY A 2 -29.37 -1.74 0.65
N ASP A 3 -29.75 -0.53 0.23
CA ASP A 3 -30.36 -0.33 -1.07
C ASP A 3 -29.33 -0.35 -2.21
N ILE A 4 -29.75 -0.94 -3.33
CA ILE A 4 -28.99 -1.03 -4.57
C ILE A 4 -29.79 -0.30 -5.65
N PHE A 5 -29.14 0.63 -6.34
CA PHE A 5 -29.70 1.35 -7.47
C PHE A 5 -28.68 1.46 -8.61
N GLN A 6 -29.15 1.79 -9.80
CA GLN A 6 -28.32 1.99 -10.99
C GLN A 6 -28.37 3.46 -11.41
N LEU A 7 -27.20 4.07 -11.48
CA LEU A 7 -27.00 5.43 -11.98
C LEU A 7 -26.09 5.39 -13.23
N PRO A 8 -26.66 5.29 -14.45
CA PRO A 8 -25.91 5.27 -15.70
C PRO A 8 -25.49 6.69 -16.09
N SER A 9 -24.47 7.20 -15.40
CA SER A 9 -23.97 8.56 -15.61
C SER A 9 -22.44 8.61 -15.53
N THR A 10 -21.84 9.48 -16.34
CA THR A 10 -20.40 9.75 -16.38
C THR A 10 -20.03 11.05 -15.66
N CYS A 11 -21.00 11.71 -15.02
CA CYS A 11 -20.76 12.93 -14.27
C CYS A 11 -19.96 12.66 -12.98
N ASN A 12 -19.45 13.74 -12.39
CA ASN A 12 -18.91 13.70 -11.04
C ASN A 12 -20.03 13.80 -9.98
N TYR A 13 -20.05 12.87 -9.04
CA TYR A 13 -21.04 12.82 -7.97
C TYR A 13 -20.40 12.74 -6.59
N ILE A 14 -21.06 13.34 -5.60
CA ILE A 14 -20.77 13.10 -4.19
C ILE A 14 -21.25 11.68 -3.84
N LEU A 15 -20.30 10.77 -3.66
CA LEU A 15 -20.59 9.41 -3.21
C LEU A 15 -21.08 9.45 -1.76
N THR A 16 -20.33 10.10 -0.88
CA THR A 16 -20.69 10.30 0.52
C THR A 16 -19.94 11.50 1.09
N SER A 17 -20.59 12.26 1.96
CA SER A 17 -20.04 13.42 2.68
C SER A 17 -20.68 13.49 4.07
N GLN A 18 -20.00 14.13 5.03
CA GLN A 18 -20.61 14.49 6.30
C GLN A 18 -21.47 15.74 6.15
N CYS A 19 -22.74 15.62 6.51
CA CYS A 19 -23.77 16.64 6.35
C CYS A 19 -24.45 16.93 7.70
N GLY A 20 -24.90 18.17 7.89
CA GLY A 20 -25.59 18.59 9.12
C GLY A 20 -24.68 19.00 10.29
N ALA A 21 -23.36 18.86 10.15
CA ALA A 21 -22.38 19.43 11.06
C ALA A 21 -21.97 20.86 10.64
N THR A 22 -21.37 21.61 11.56
CA THR A 22 -20.81 22.95 11.27
C THR A 22 -19.54 22.90 10.43
N TYR A 23 -18.86 21.76 10.45
CA TYR A 23 -17.65 21.48 9.68
C TYR A 23 -17.83 20.14 8.98
N GLU A 24 -17.32 20.03 7.75
CA GLU A 24 -17.35 18.82 6.94
C GLU A 24 -16.02 18.08 7.14
N ASP A 25 -16.03 17.02 7.97
CA ASP A 25 -14.88 16.18 8.25
C ASP A 25 -14.43 15.42 7.00
N PHE A 26 -15.38 15.02 6.14
CA PHE A 26 -15.06 14.37 4.87
C PHE A 26 -16.02 14.65 3.72
N ASN A 27 -15.49 14.60 2.51
CA ASN A 27 -16.24 14.62 1.25
C ASN A 27 -15.59 13.65 0.25
N ILE A 28 -16.32 12.66 -0.24
CA ILE A 28 -15.83 11.69 -1.22
C ILE A 28 -16.67 11.80 -2.48
N GLN A 29 -15.98 12.02 -3.60
CA GLN A 29 -16.58 12.14 -4.92
C GLN A 29 -16.00 11.08 -5.84
N MET A 30 -16.83 10.60 -6.76
CA MET A 30 -16.41 9.70 -7.81
C MET A 30 -16.89 10.21 -9.17
N ARG A 31 -16.02 10.07 -10.17
CA ARG A 31 -16.35 10.29 -11.57
C ARG A 31 -16.21 9.00 -12.35
N ARG A 32 -17.23 8.66 -13.11
CA ARG A 32 -17.23 7.50 -14.02
C ARG A 32 -16.82 7.91 -15.43
N GLN A 33 -16.40 6.93 -16.21
CA GLN A 33 -16.20 7.01 -17.65
C GLN A 33 -16.55 5.66 -18.27
N VAL A 34 -16.78 5.65 -19.58
CA VAL A 34 -16.97 4.40 -20.33
C VAL A 34 -15.72 4.15 -21.17
N VAL A 35 -15.10 2.97 -20.99
CA VAL A 35 -13.93 2.53 -21.76
C VAL A 35 -14.28 1.17 -22.35
N ASN A 36 -14.24 1.03 -23.68
CA ASN A 36 -14.62 -0.21 -24.39
C ASN A 36 -16.02 -0.74 -23.98
N ASP A 37 -17.01 0.17 -23.94
CA ASP A 37 -18.39 -0.13 -23.51
C ASP A 37 -18.53 -0.63 -22.06
N GLN A 38 -17.51 -0.43 -21.22
CA GLN A 38 -17.52 -0.81 -19.81
C GLN A 38 -17.43 0.41 -18.89
N PRO A 39 -18.29 0.52 -17.86
CA PRO A 39 -18.21 1.59 -16.89
C PRO A 39 -16.99 1.39 -15.98
N THR A 40 -16.16 2.42 -15.86
CA THR A 40 -14.99 2.44 -14.97
C THR A 40 -14.97 3.75 -14.17
N ILE A 41 -14.30 3.75 -13.03
CA ILE A 41 -14.05 4.97 -12.25
C ILE A 41 -12.81 5.63 -12.83
N SER A 42 -12.96 6.86 -13.33
CA SER A 42 -11.86 7.63 -13.92
C SER A 42 -11.06 8.38 -12.86
N ARG A 43 -11.76 8.90 -11.85
CA ARG A 43 -11.19 9.73 -10.80
C ARG A 43 -11.99 9.62 -9.52
N ILE A 44 -11.27 9.57 -8.41
CA ILE A 44 -11.82 9.68 -7.05
C ILE A 44 -11.21 10.91 -6.41
N THR A 45 -12.05 11.77 -5.83
CA THR A 45 -11.61 12.94 -5.06
C THR A 45 -12.04 12.77 -3.63
N MET A 46 -11.14 12.94 -2.67
CA MET A 46 -11.45 12.88 -1.25
C MET A 46 -10.95 14.14 -0.56
N LYS A 47 -11.78 14.74 0.27
CA LYS A 47 -11.36 15.73 1.26
C LYS A 47 -11.50 15.08 2.62
N LEU A 48 -10.40 14.94 3.35
CA LEU A 48 -10.32 14.20 4.62
C LEU A 48 -9.66 15.10 5.66
N ASP A 49 -10.46 15.70 6.54
CA ASP A 49 -10.03 16.66 7.57
C ASP A 49 -9.07 17.74 7.04
N GLY A 50 -9.47 18.36 5.92
CA GLY A 50 -8.69 19.41 5.24
C GLY A 50 -7.63 18.90 4.25
N THR A 51 -7.20 17.63 4.32
CA THR A 51 -6.31 17.02 3.33
C THR A 51 -7.08 16.71 2.06
N THR A 52 -6.57 17.11 0.89
CA THR A 52 -7.24 16.84 -0.40
C THR A 52 -6.49 15.77 -1.17
N LEU A 53 -7.20 14.74 -1.62
CA LEU A 53 -6.69 13.64 -2.42
C LEU A 53 -7.36 13.60 -3.79
N GLU A 54 -6.58 13.42 -4.83
CA GLU A 54 -7.06 13.05 -6.17
C GLU A 54 -6.38 11.74 -6.59
N ILE A 55 -7.18 10.70 -6.83
CA ILE A 55 -6.73 9.36 -7.15
C ILE A 55 -7.22 9.00 -8.55
N THR A 56 -6.28 8.61 -9.42
CA THR A 56 -6.53 8.06 -10.75
C THR A 56 -5.82 6.72 -10.90
N LYS A 57 -6.01 6.04 -12.04
CA LYS A 57 -5.31 4.76 -12.30
C LYS A 57 -3.78 4.92 -12.32
N SER A 58 -3.28 6.09 -12.70
CA SER A 58 -1.85 6.37 -12.94
C SER A 58 -1.17 7.19 -11.86
N SER A 59 -1.90 8.06 -11.17
CA SER A 59 -1.32 9.04 -10.24
C SER A 59 -2.16 9.21 -8.98
N ILE A 60 -1.47 9.59 -7.91
CA ILE A 60 -2.07 9.96 -6.63
C ILE A 60 -1.51 11.32 -6.24
N ILE A 61 -2.41 12.29 -6.11
CA ILE A 61 -2.08 13.67 -5.79
C ILE A 61 -2.62 13.96 -4.39
N VAL A 62 -1.78 14.49 -3.51
CA VAL A 62 -2.14 14.95 -2.16
C VAL A 62 -1.80 16.43 -2.05
N ASP A 63 -2.79 17.25 -1.71
CA ASP A 63 -2.67 18.71 -1.59
C ASP A 63 -2.00 19.38 -2.79
N GLY A 64 -2.30 18.89 -4.00
CA GLY A 64 -1.78 19.40 -5.27
C GLY A 64 -0.41 18.85 -5.69
N HIS A 65 0.20 17.96 -4.91
CA HIS A 65 1.48 17.33 -5.22
C HIS A 65 1.35 15.84 -5.45
N GLU A 66 1.98 15.32 -6.51
CA GLU A 66 2.05 13.88 -6.75
C GLU A 66 2.94 13.21 -5.69
N VAL A 67 2.47 12.09 -5.15
CA VAL A 67 3.14 11.37 -4.05
C VAL A 67 3.53 9.95 -4.45
N ASN A 68 4.62 9.46 -3.86
CA ASN A 68 5.01 8.06 -3.96
C ASN A 68 4.36 7.25 -2.83
N LEU A 69 3.98 6.01 -3.12
CA LEU A 69 3.41 5.09 -2.14
C LEU A 69 4.48 4.19 -1.51
N PRO A 70 4.28 3.72 -0.25
CA PRO A 70 3.22 4.14 0.66
C PRO A 70 3.40 5.59 1.12
N PHE A 71 2.29 6.30 1.34
CA PHE A 71 2.28 7.69 1.77
C PHE A 71 1.55 7.84 3.11
N GLY A 72 2.09 8.63 4.03
CA GLY A 72 1.45 8.89 5.32
C GLY A 72 1.70 10.32 5.78
N HIS A 73 0.63 11.11 5.90
CA HIS A 73 0.72 12.50 6.34
C HIS A 73 -0.63 13.02 6.87
N PHE A 74 -0.61 13.95 7.84
CA PHE A 74 -1.80 14.57 8.43
C PHE A 74 -2.95 13.61 8.78
N GLY A 75 -2.64 12.41 9.28
CA GLY A 75 -3.65 11.42 9.66
C GLY A 75 -4.29 10.67 8.49
N VAL A 76 -3.79 10.84 7.27
CA VAL A 76 -4.13 10.04 6.09
C VAL A 76 -2.97 9.11 5.75
N PHE A 77 -3.27 7.83 5.56
CA PHE A 77 -2.33 6.80 5.11
C PHE A 77 -2.85 6.18 3.81
N ILE A 78 -1.99 6.11 2.80
CA ILE A 78 -2.31 5.57 1.48
C ILE A 78 -1.31 4.47 1.18
N GLU A 79 -1.83 3.30 0.87
CA GLU A 79 -1.03 2.16 0.42
C GLU A 79 -1.65 1.52 -0.81
N LYS A 80 -0.81 0.85 -1.60
CA LYS A 80 -1.24 0.10 -2.78
C LYS A 80 -0.70 -1.31 -2.70
N ASN A 81 -1.60 -2.26 -2.83
CA ASN A 81 -1.27 -3.64 -3.10
C ASN A 81 -1.56 -3.93 -4.60
N PRO A 82 -1.26 -5.13 -5.12
CA PRO A 82 -1.44 -5.46 -6.52
C PRO A 82 -2.88 -5.33 -7.04
N SER A 83 -3.89 -5.28 -6.17
CA SER A 83 -5.30 -5.21 -6.56
C SER A 83 -6.01 -3.94 -6.12
N TYR A 84 -5.51 -3.25 -5.09
CA TYR A 84 -6.22 -2.16 -4.45
C TYR A 84 -5.31 -1.00 -4.07
N ILE A 85 -5.89 0.20 -4.17
CA ILE A 85 -5.43 1.38 -3.44
C ILE A 85 -6.32 1.49 -2.20
N LYS A 86 -5.71 1.46 -1.02
CA LYS A 86 -6.36 1.62 0.29
C LYS A 86 -5.98 2.97 0.87
N VAL A 87 -6.99 3.75 1.25
CA VAL A 87 -6.86 5.01 1.99
C VAL A 87 -7.43 4.80 3.37
N THR A 88 -6.63 5.03 4.40
CA THR A 88 -7.04 4.96 5.81
C THR A 88 -6.86 6.33 6.43
N ALA A 89 -7.93 6.89 6.99
CA ALA A 89 -7.91 8.17 7.66
C ALA A 89 -8.21 8.00 9.16
N LYS A 90 -7.44 8.71 10.00
CA LYS A 90 -7.56 8.72 11.47
C LYS A 90 -8.95 9.15 11.95
N LEU A 91 -9.69 9.87 11.11
CA LEU A 91 -11.09 10.23 11.33
C LEU A 91 -12.06 9.05 11.26
N GLY A 92 -11.59 7.81 11.16
CA GLY A 92 -12.45 6.61 11.20
C GLY A 92 -13.08 6.30 9.85
N LEU A 93 -12.28 6.42 8.79
CA LEU A 93 -12.71 6.19 7.41
C LEU A 93 -11.68 5.33 6.69
N VAL A 94 -12.16 4.30 6.00
CA VAL A 94 -11.36 3.48 5.09
C VAL A 94 -12.00 3.50 3.71
N ALA A 95 -11.24 3.79 2.67
CA ALA A 95 -11.69 3.69 1.29
C ALA A 95 -10.80 2.72 0.51
N LEU A 96 -11.41 1.85 -0.27
CA LEU A 96 -10.74 0.78 -1.01
C LEU A 96 -11.19 0.79 -2.47
N TRP A 97 -10.27 1.05 -3.41
CA TRP A 97 -10.56 1.09 -4.84
C TRP A 97 -9.72 0.09 -5.62
N ASN A 98 -10.36 -0.71 -6.48
CA ASN A 98 -9.68 -1.76 -7.28
C ASN A 98 -8.90 -1.22 -8.49
N GLY A 99 -8.81 0.10 -8.66
CA GLY A 99 -8.22 0.70 -9.85
C GLY A 99 -9.10 0.60 -11.10
N ASP A 100 -10.36 0.19 -10.95
CA ASP A 100 -11.30 -0.01 -12.06
C ASP A 100 -12.72 0.45 -11.71
N ASP A 101 -13.65 -0.47 -11.46
CA ASP A 101 -15.08 -0.22 -11.34
C ASP A 101 -15.64 -0.19 -9.91
N ALA A 102 -14.87 -0.65 -8.92
CA ALA A 102 -15.37 -0.87 -7.56
C ALA A 102 -14.62 -0.04 -6.51
N LEU A 103 -15.35 0.88 -5.89
CA LEU A 103 -14.94 1.71 -4.75
C LEU A 103 -15.83 1.40 -3.55
N MET A 104 -15.23 0.99 -2.44
CA MET A 104 -15.88 0.77 -1.16
C MET A 104 -15.44 1.83 -0.16
N VAL A 105 -16.37 2.34 0.65
CA VAL A 105 -16.10 3.28 1.75
C VAL A 105 -16.71 2.71 3.04
N GLU A 106 -15.88 2.58 4.06
CA GLU A 106 -16.26 2.18 5.41
C GLU A 106 -16.12 3.37 6.36
N LEU A 107 -17.13 3.59 7.21
CA LEU A 107 -17.23 4.72 8.12
C LEU A 107 -17.47 4.24 9.56
N ASP A 108 -16.79 4.87 10.52
CA ASP A 108 -17.09 4.71 11.93
C ASP A 108 -18.56 5.04 12.24
N ASN A 109 -19.15 4.30 13.18
CA ASN A 109 -20.52 4.49 13.64
C ASN A 109 -20.81 5.90 14.23
N LYS A 110 -19.77 6.70 14.50
CA LYS A 110 -19.93 8.10 14.94
C LYS A 110 -20.56 9.00 13.87
N TYR A 111 -20.51 8.62 12.59
CA TYR A 111 -21.14 9.37 11.49
C TYR A 111 -22.60 8.97 11.23
N LYS A 112 -23.18 8.12 12.07
CA LYS A 112 -24.58 7.71 11.96
C LYS A 112 -25.52 8.94 11.95
N ASN A 113 -26.48 8.97 11.01
CA ASN A 113 -27.41 10.08 10.77
C ASN A 113 -26.74 11.41 10.37
N GLN A 114 -25.46 11.39 9.98
CA GLN A 114 -24.69 12.59 9.62
C GLN A 114 -24.12 12.49 8.21
N THR A 115 -24.54 11.52 7.39
CA THR A 115 -24.05 11.41 6.02
C THR A 115 -25.07 11.95 5.04
N CYS A 116 -24.59 12.38 3.87
CA CYS A 116 -25.43 12.54 2.70
C CYS A 116 -24.60 12.26 1.43
N GLY A 117 -25.28 12.06 0.30
CA GLY A 117 -24.66 11.60 -0.94
C GLY A 117 -25.38 10.39 -1.51
N LEU A 118 -24.77 9.78 -2.53
CA LEU A 118 -25.30 8.56 -3.15
C LEU A 118 -25.37 7.36 -2.20
N CYS A 119 -24.58 7.34 -1.11
CA CYS A 119 -24.62 6.30 -0.08
C CYS A 119 -25.70 6.50 1.00
N GLY A 120 -26.54 7.55 0.91
CA GLY A 120 -27.62 7.80 1.87
C GLY A 120 -27.17 8.46 3.18
N ASP A 121 -28.02 8.36 4.21
CA ASP A 121 -27.92 9.09 5.48
C ASP A 121 -27.34 8.28 6.66
N PHE A 122 -27.04 7.01 6.43
CA PHE A 122 -26.44 6.08 7.39
C PHE A 122 -27.24 6.04 8.70
N ASN A 123 -28.55 5.78 8.62
CA ASN A 123 -29.45 5.78 9.78
C ASN A 123 -29.78 4.37 10.31
N GLY A 124 -29.45 3.32 9.56
CA GLY A 124 -29.72 1.92 9.91
C GLY A 124 -31.10 1.42 9.48
N VAL A 125 -31.87 2.24 8.76
CA VAL A 125 -33.25 1.96 8.34
C VAL A 125 -33.29 1.82 6.83
N GLN A 126 -33.59 0.60 6.38
CA GLN A 126 -33.88 0.34 4.98
C GLN A 126 -35.26 0.89 4.63
N LEU A 127 -35.32 2.13 4.14
CA LEU A 127 -36.52 2.71 3.55
C LEU A 127 -36.40 2.54 2.05
N TYR A 128 -37.45 2.05 1.39
CA TYR A 128 -37.55 2.10 -0.07
C TYR A 128 -37.36 3.57 -0.48
N ASN A 129 -36.14 3.92 -0.93
CA ASN A 129 -35.62 5.26 -1.20
C ASN A 129 -35.11 6.05 0.05
N GLU A 130 -33.82 5.92 0.38
CA GLU A 130 -33.13 6.76 1.37
C GLU A 130 -33.08 8.26 0.99
N PHE A 131 -33.52 8.62 -0.22
CA PHE A 131 -33.60 10.00 -0.73
C PHE A 131 -34.91 10.74 -0.34
N ILE A 132 -35.58 10.36 0.76
CA ILE A 132 -36.80 11.05 1.20
C ILE A 132 -36.46 12.23 2.12
N LYS A 133 -36.78 13.45 1.67
CA LYS A 133 -36.84 14.65 2.52
C LYS A 133 -38.25 15.23 2.47
N ASN A 134 -38.90 15.36 3.63
CA ASN A 134 -40.24 15.94 3.80
C ASN A 134 -41.42 15.20 3.11
N GLY A 135 -41.38 13.86 3.05
CA GLY A 135 -42.55 13.06 2.64
C GLY A 135 -42.93 13.15 1.15
N TRP A 136 -42.10 13.77 0.31
CA TRP A 136 -42.29 13.78 -1.14
C TRP A 136 -41.22 12.94 -1.84
N PHE A 137 -41.67 11.99 -2.66
CA PHE A 137 -40.85 11.18 -3.56
C PHE A 137 -40.21 12.07 -4.63
N SER A 138 -38.89 12.06 -4.77
CA SER A 138 -38.23 12.55 -5.99
C SER A 138 -36.84 11.93 -6.14
N GLY A 139 -36.80 10.61 -6.43
CA GLY A 139 -35.54 9.86 -6.57
C GLY A 139 -34.64 10.40 -7.68
N SER A 140 -35.22 10.84 -8.81
CA SER A 140 -34.43 11.47 -9.88
C SER A 140 -33.93 12.87 -9.46
N GLU A 141 -34.80 13.73 -8.94
CA GLU A 141 -34.50 15.14 -8.64
C GLU A 141 -33.48 15.35 -7.51
N GLN A 142 -33.36 14.42 -6.55
CA GLN A 142 -32.34 14.49 -5.51
C GLN A 142 -30.98 13.95 -5.95
N GLU A 143 -30.92 12.92 -6.81
CA GLU A 143 -29.68 12.47 -7.46
C GLU A 143 -29.03 13.60 -8.28
N PHE A 144 -29.84 14.41 -8.98
CA PHE A 144 -29.36 15.60 -9.71
C PHE A 144 -28.71 16.66 -8.80
N ARG A 145 -29.09 16.75 -7.51
CA ARG A 145 -28.51 17.73 -6.58
C ARG A 145 -27.15 17.30 -6.02
N LEU A 146 -26.80 16.03 -6.16
CA LEU A 146 -25.52 15.46 -5.76
C LEU A 146 -24.49 15.50 -6.89
N GLN A 147 -24.92 15.90 -8.09
CA GLN A 147 -24.07 16.15 -9.24
C GLN A 147 -23.27 17.44 -9.01
N VAL A 148 -21.95 17.33 -9.14
CA VAL A 148 -21.04 18.48 -8.97
C VAL A 148 -20.87 19.25 -10.29
N ASP A 149 -20.95 18.55 -11.42
CA ASP A 149 -20.77 19.14 -12.75
C ASP A 149 -22.05 19.86 -13.21
N ILE A 150 -21.97 21.15 -13.56
CA ILE A 150 -23.13 21.96 -13.98
C ILE A 150 -23.64 21.58 -15.39
N HIS A 151 -22.76 21.07 -16.26
CA HIS A 151 -23.08 20.71 -17.65
C HIS A 151 -22.65 19.27 -17.92
N CYS A 152 -23.46 18.32 -17.48
CA CYS A 152 -23.27 16.92 -17.82
C CYS A 152 -24.62 16.36 -18.30
N GLU A 153 -24.65 15.87 -19.54
CA GLU A 153 -25.84 15.28 -20.15
C GLU A 153 -26.09 13.91 -19.50
N MET A 154 -27.23 13.77 -18.83
CA MET A 154 -27.64 12.46 -18.34
C MET A 154 -28.16 11.61 -19.49
N PHE A 155 -27.78 10.34 -19.49
CA PHE A 155 -28.38 9.36 -20.39
C PHE A 155 -29.88 9.33 -20.13
N GLN A 156 -30.66 9.60 -21.18
CA GLN A 156 -32.09 9.35 -21.13
C GLN A 156 -32.30 7.85 -20.96
N LYS A 157 -33.17 7.49 -20.02
CA LYS A 157 -33.53 6.10 -19.74
C LYS A 157 -34.09 5.48 -21.02
N GLU A 158 -33.28 4.70 -21.73
CA GLU A 158 -33.79 3.90 -22.85
C GLU A 158 -34.81 2.90 -22.30
N GLU A 159 -35.91 2.69 -23.05
CA GLU A 159 -36.95 1.75 -22.65
C GLU A 159 -36.36 0.34 -22.52
N ILE A 160 -36.41 -0.20 -21.30
CA ILE A 160 -35.93 -1.55 -20.99
C ILE A 160 -36.70 -2.54 -21.88
N SER A 161 -35.97 -3.28 -22.71
CA SER A 161 -36.50 -4.39 -23.52
C SER A 161 -37.28 -5.36 -22.64
N THR A 162 -38.55 -5.60 -22.97
CA THR A 162 -39.50 -6.42 -22.20
C THR A 162 -39.17 -7.92 -22.16
N ASN A 163 -38.06 -8.38 -22.75
CA ASN A 163 -37.68 -9.80 -22.83
C ASN A 163 -36.78 -10.29 -21.67
N CYS A 164 -36.62 -9.48 -20.62
CA CYS A 164 -35.68 -9.69 -19.52
C CYS A 164 -36.10 -10.65 -18.41
N THR A 165 -37.37 -11.03 -18.34
CA THR A 165 -37.96 -11.83 -17.25
C THR A 165 -37.49 -13.29 -17.17
N LYS A 166 -36.65 -13.76 -18.10
CA LYS A 166 -36.15 -15.15 -18.13
C LYS A 166 -34.77 -15.34 -17.47
N LEU A 167 -34.21 -14.30 -16.84
CA LEU A 167 -32.83 -14.31 -16.34
C LEU A 167 -32.72 -14.52 -14.82
N THR A 168 -33.82 -14.39 -14.08
CA THR A 168 -33.88 -14.59 -12.62
C THR A 168 -33.29 -15.92 -12.18
N SER A 169 -33.73 -17.01 -12.81
CA SER A 169 -33.29 -18.36 -12.44
C SER A 169 -31.79 -18.59 -12.68
N VAL A 170 -31.20 -17.89 -13.66
CA VAL A 170 -29.76 -17.94 -13.94
C VAL A 170 -28.99 -17.21 -12.85
N CYS A 171 -29.41 -15.98 -12.50
CA CYS A 171 -28.81 -15.20 -11.43
C CYS A 171 -28.91 -15.89 -10.06
N GLU A 172 -30.07 -16.48 -9.75
CA GLU A 172 -30.28 -17.27 -8.53
C GLU A 172 -29.32 -18.45 -8.44
N GLN A 173 -29.17 -19.22 -9.53
CA GLN A 173 -28.28 -20.39 -9.56
C GLN A 173 -26.80 -19.99 -9.39
N LEU A 174 -26.39 -18.89 -10.02
CA LEU A 174 -25.00 -18.40 -9.93
C LEU A 174 -24.67 -17.91 -8.52
N LEU A 175 -25.52 -17.06 -7.94
CA LEU A 175 -25.26 -16.44 -6.64
C LEU A 175 -25.54 -17.40 -5.46
N SER A 176 -26.39 -18.41 -5.65
CA SER A 176 -26.64 -19.48 -4.65
C SER A 176 -25.74 -20.71 -4.82
N GLY A 177 -24.75 -20.65 -5.71
CA GLY A 177 -23.87 -21.76 -6.01
C GLY A 177 -23.04 -22.22 -4.79
N PRO A 178 -22.44 -23.43 -4.85
CA PRO A 178 -21.69 -24.00 -3.74
C PRO A 178 -20.49 -23.14 -3.30
N ALA A 179 -19.91 -22.36 -4.22
CA ALA A 179 -18.82 -21.44 -3.92
C ALA A 179 -19.21 -20.33 -2.92
N PHE A 180 -20.48 -19.95 -2.88
CA PHE A 180 -21.03 -18.93 -1.98
C PHE A 180 -21.75 -19.52 -0.76
N SER A 181 -21.56 -20.81 -0.47
CA SER A 181 -22.22 -21.48 0.66
C SER A 181 -21.94 -20.81 2.02
N SER A 182 -20.75 -20.23 2.21
CA SER A 182 -20.37 -19.48 3.41
C SER A 182 -20.98 -18.08 3.49
N CYS A 183 -21.58 -17.58 2.41
CA CYS A 183 -22.22 -16.27 2.32
C CYS A 183 -23.69 -16.32 2.76
N LYS A 184 -24.26 -17.53 2.87
CA LYS A 184 -25.66 -17.73 3.21
C LYS A 184 -25.97 -17.09 4.57
N ASN A 185 -26.99 -16.23 4.60
CA ASN A 185 -27.43 -15.43 5.76
C ASN A 185 -26.47 -14.32 6.23
N LEU A 186 -25.34 -14.09 5.56
CA LEU A 186 -24.47 -12.95 5.82
C LEU A 186 -24.85 -11.75 4.95
N VAL A 187 -25.25 -12.02 3.70
CA VAL A 187 -25.61 -11.00 2.71
C VAL A 187 -26.98 -11.35 2.12
N ALA A 188 -27.86 -10.35 1.99
CA ALA A 188 -29.19 -10.52 1.41
C ALA A 188 -29.08 -10.71 -0.12
N LEU A 189 -29.54 -11.86 -0.63
CA LEU A 189 -29.36 -12.25 -2.02
C LEU A 189 -30.27 -11.49 -3.00
N ASP A 190 -31.47 -11.12 -2.55
CA ASP A 190 -32.54 -10.57 -3.40
C ASP A 190 -32.11 -9.32 -4.17
N PHE A 191 -31.27 -8.47 -3.57
CA PHE A 191 -30.78 -7.25 -4.21
C PHE A 191 -29.73 -7.56 -5.29
N PHE A 192 -28.86 -8.54 -5.06
CA PHE A 192 -27.86 -8.95 -6.06
C PHE A 192 -28.49 -9.71 -7.23
N ILE A 193 -29.56 -10.47 -6.99
CA ILE A 193 -30.32 -11.12 -8.08
C ILE A 193 -30.91 -10.05 -9.00
N LYS A 194 -31.56 -9.02 -8.45
CA LYS A 194 -32.12 -7.92 -9.25
C LYS A 194 -31.06 -7.12 -10.01
N ALA A 195 -29.91 -6.86 -9.37
CA ALA A 195 -28.78 -6.21 -10.04
C ALA A 195 -28.27 -7.06 -11.20
N CYS A 196 -28.10 -8.37 -10.97
CA CYS A 196 -27.68 -9.34 -11.99
C CYS A 196 -28.64 -9.40 -13.18
N GLU A 197 -29.95 -9.44 -12.93
CA GLU A 197 -30.96 -9.40 -13.99
C GLU A 197 -30.83 -8.15 -14.84
N SER A 198 -30.71 -6.98 -14.20
CA SER A 198 -30.60 -5.69 -14.89
C SER A 198 -29.31 -5.61 -15.72
N ASP A 199 -28.19 -6.06 -15.16
CA ASP A 199 -26.89 -6.06 -15.87
C ASP A 199 -26.90 -7.02 -17.06
N MET A 200 -27.44 -8.23 -16.91
CA MET A 200 -27.56 -9.18 -18.01
C MET A 200 -28.46 -8.64 -19.13
N CYS A 201 -29.46 -7.85 -18.79
CA CYS A 201 -30.40 -7.25 -19.72
C CYS A 201 -29.83 -6.11 -20.54
N GLN A 202 -28.99 -5.28 -19.91
CA GLN A 202 -28.41 -4.11 -20.55
C GLN A 202 -27.17 -4.48 -21.39
N CYS A 203 -26.64 -5.69 -21.24
CA CYS A 203 -25.43 -6.09 -21.94
C CYS A 203 -25.68 -6.63 -23.34
N SER A 204 -24.93 -6.08 -24.29
CA SER A 204 -24.94 -6.54 -25.68
C SER A 204 -24.56 -8.03 -25.76
N SER A 205 -25.09 -8.74 -26.75
CA SER A 205 -24.92 -10.20 -26.89
C SER A 205 -23.45 -10.65 -26.98
N ASN A 206 -22.50 -9.76 -27.31
CA ASN A 206 -21.06 -10.06 -27.39
C ASN A 206 -20.30 -9.75 -26.07
N SER A 207 -20.94 -9.08 -25.11
CA SER A 207 -20.34 -8.60 -23.84
C SER A 207 -20.97 -9.24 -22.59
N SER A 208 -21.95 -10.13 -22.78
CA SER A 208 -22.83 -10.66 -21.71
C SER A 208 -22.08 -11.28 -20.52
N ILE A 209 -20.94 -11.94 -20.78
CA ILE A 209 -20.12 -12.63 -19.76
C ILE A 209 -19.45 -11.62 -18.79
N PHE A 210 -19.06 -10.43 -19.28
CA PHE A 210 -18.34 -9.46 -18.46
C PHE A 210 -19.25 -8.74 -17.46
N CYS A 211 -20.47 -8.40 -17.85
CA CYS A 211 -21.41 -7.68 -16.98
C CYS A 211 -21.83 -8.51 -15.77
N LEU A 212 -21.98 -9.82 -15.95
CA LEU A 212 -22.18 -10.77 -14.86
C LEU A 212 -21.01 -10.77 -13.86
N CYS A 213 -19.78 -10.59 -14.33
CA CYS A 213 -18.59 -10.64 -13.48
C CYS A 213 -18.62 -9.55 -12.42
N SER A 214 -19.03 -8.32 -12.74
CA SER A 214 -19.01 -7.21 -11.78
C SER A 214 -20.00 -7.44 -10.64
N THR A 215 -21.25 -7.84 -10.93
CA THR A 215 -22.25 -8.13 -9.89
C THR A 215 -21.86 -9.35 -9.03
N ILE A 216 -21.37 -10.43 -9.63
CA ILE A 216 -20.93 -11.61 -8.86
C ILE A 216 -19.67 -11.29 -8.04
N SER A 217 -18.75 -10.48 -8.59
CA SER A 217 -17.58 -10.01 -7.86
C SER A 217 -17.98 -9.18 -6.65
N GLU A 218 -18.94 -8.26 -6.81
CA GLU A 218 -19.43 -7.44 -5.69
C GLU A 218 -20.12 -8.30 -4.63
N PHE A 219 -20.93 -9.29 -5.02
CA PHE A 219 -21.51 -10.24 -4.07
C PHE A 219 -20.44 -11.01 -3.29
N SER A 220 -19.39 -11.49 -3.97
CA SER A 220 -18.24 -12.15 -3.33
C SER A 220 -17.56 -11.22 -2.31
N ARG A 221 -17.34 -9.95 -2.67
CA ARG A 221 -16.69 -8.95 -1.81
C ARG A 221 -17.52 -8.61 -0.58
N GLN A 222 -18.82 -8.40 -0.75
CA GLN A 222 -19.74 -8.14 0.37
C GLN A 222 -19.84 -9.35 1.30
N CYS A 223 -19.80 -10.58 0.74
CA CYS A 223 -19.73 -11.80 1.54
C CYS A 223 -18.46 -11.87 2.39
N VAL A 224 -17.30 -11.59 1.80
CA VAL A 224 -16.01 -11.56 2.50
C VAL A 224 -16.01 -10.50 3.60
N HIS A 225 -16.48 -9.30 3.29
CA HIS A 225 -16.58 -8.18 4.24
C HIS A 225 -17.52 -8.52 5.41
N ALA A 226 -18.60 -9.26 5.18
CA ALA A 226 -19.49 -9.77 6.22
C ALA A 226 -18.93 -10.96 7.03
N GLY A 227 -17.67 -11.37 6.78
CA GLY A 227 -16.99 -12.47 7.48
C GLY A 227 -17.13 -13.85 6.82
N GLY A 228 -17.73 -13.90 5.63
CA GLY A 228 -17.81 -15.11 4.80
C GLY A 228 -16.46 -15.47 4.16
N LYS A 229 -16.37 -16.69 3.65
CA LYS A 229 -15.16 -17.20 2.96
C LYS A 229 -15.59 -17.91 1.68
N PRO A 230 -15.97 -17.17 0.63
CA PRO A 230 -16.38 -17.77 -0.62
C PRO A 230 -15.22 -18.57 -1.22
N SER A 231 -15.54 -19.70 -1.81
CA SER A 231 -14.56 -20.49 -2.58
C SER A 231 -14.35 -19.87 -3.96
N GLN A 232 -13.29 -20.29 -4.65
CA GLN A 232 -13.02 -19.82 -6.01
C GLN A 232 -14.19 -20.14 -6.94
N TRP A 233 -14.88 -19.10 -7.41
CA TRP A 233 -16.01 -19.21 -8.34
C TRP A 233 -15.65 -18.78 -9.76
N ARG A 234 -14.59 -17.97 -9.92
CA ARG A 234 -14.11 -17.54 -11.23
C ARG A 234 -13.50 -18.73 -11.99
N THR A 235 -14.05 -19.04 -13.16
CA THR A 235 -13.51 -20.00 -14.12
C THR A 235 -12.65 -19.28 -15.17
N GLU A 236 -12.02 -19.99 -16.11
CA GLU A 236 -11.26 -19.37 -17.21
C GLU A 236 -12.08 -18.31 -17.97
N GLN A 237 -13.39 -18.54 -18.13
CA GLN A 237 -14.33 -17.63 -18.79
C GLN A 237 -14.63 -16.34 -17.99
N PHE A 238 -14.44 -16.38 -16.67
CA PHE A 238 -14.69 -15.26 -15.75
C PHE A 238 -13.38 -14.73 -15.12
N SER A 239 -12.23 -15.17 -15.64
CA SER A 239 -10.94 -14.95 -14.98
C SER A 239 -10.47 -13.51 -15.18
N LYS A 240 -10.28 -12.78 -14.07
CA LYS A 240 -9.45 -11.57 -14.06
C LYS A 240 -7.98 -12.01 -14.10
N THR A 241 -7.24 -11.54 -15.09
CA THR A 241 -5.80 -11.78 -15.17
C THR A 241 -5.11 -10.90 -14.12
N CYS A 242 -4.22 -11.49 -13.33
CA CYS A 242 -3.45 -10.71 -12.38
C CYS A 242 -2.43 -9.81 -13.10
N PRO A 243 -2.19 -8.59 -12.60
CA PRO A 243 -1.37 -7.60 -13.31
C PRO A 243 0.11 -7.99 -13.37
N GLN A 244 0.59 -8.85 -12.45
CA GLN A 244 1.98 -9.27 -12.37
C GLN A 244 2.12 -10.79 -12.54
N GLN A 245 3.31 -11.22 -12.97
CA GLN A 245 3.60 -12.64 -13.21
C GLN A 245 3.52 -13.46 -11.91
N ASN A 246 3.12 -14.72 -12.06
CA ASN A 246 3.05 -15.74 -11.00
C ASN A 246 2.12 -15.38 -9.82
N MET A 247 1.24 -14.39 -9.99
CA MET A 247 0.17 -14.10 -9.04
C MET A 247 -1.06 -14.94 -9.36
N VAL A 248 -1.81 -15.30 -8.32
CA VAL A 248 -3.08 -16.02 -8.44
C VAL A 248 -4.19 -15.19 -7.81
N HIS A 249 -5.34 -15.19 -8.47
CA HIS A 249 -6.54 -14.59 -7.91
C HIS A 249 -7.06 -15.44 -6.75
N GLN A 250 -7.44 -14.80 -5.64
CA GLN A 250 -8.11 -15.44 -4.51
C GLN A 250 -9.31 -14.59 -4.10
N GLU A 251 -10.41 -15.22 -3.70
CA GLU A 251 -11.60 -14.51 -3.20
C GLU A 251 -11.40 -13.96 -1.78
N CYS A 252 -10.51 -14.56 -1.00
CA CYS A 252 -10.21 -14.20 0.37
C CYS A 252 -8.72 -14.47 0.63
N GLY A 253 -7.88 -13.49 0.31
CA GLY A 253 -6.44 -13.48 0.57
C GLY A 253 -6.07 -12.47 1.66
N ASN A 254 -4.90 -12.66 2.27
CA ASN A 254 -4.39 -11.74 3.29
C ASN A 254 -3.98 -10.41 2.63
N PRO A 255 -4.61 -9.26 3.00
CA PRO A 255 -4.31 -7.96 2.39
C PRO A 255 -2.88 -7.48 2.69
N CYS A 256 -2.28 -7.94 3.78
CA CYS A 256 -0.90 -7.66 4.17
C CYS A 256 0.07 -8.61 3.46
N ILE A 257 0.20 -8.47 2.14
CA ILE A 257 1.06 -9.35 1.33
C ILE A 257 2.51 -9.28 1.80
N ASP A 258 3.15 -10.44 1.98
CA ASP A 258 4.59 -10.53 2.25
C ASP A 258 5.37 -10.04 1.03
N THR A 259 6.33 -9.15 1.26
CA THR A 259 7.14 -8.52 0.21
C THR A 259 8.62 -8.83 0.41
N CYS A 260 9.46 -8.62 -0.61
CA CYS A 260 10.90 -8.76 -0.44
C CYS A 260 11.43 -7.82 0.64
N SER A 261 10.95 -6.56 0.69
CA SER A 261 11.34 -5.60 1.73
C SER A 261 10.82 -5.96 3.13
N ASN A 262 9.61 -6.55 3.22
CA ASN A 262 8.98 -6.95 4.48
C ASN A 262 8.35 -8.35 4.35
N PRO A 263 9.13 -9.42 4.61
CA PRO A 263 8.75 -10.79 4.25
C PRO A 263 7.92 -11.52 5.29
N ASP A 264 7.63 -10.89 6.44
CA ASP A 264 6.83 -11.48 7.52
C ASP A 264 5.61 -10.55 7.86
N ARG A 265 5.26 -9.66 6.92
CA ARG A 265 4.18 -8.66 7.05
C ARG A 265 2.83 -9.31 7.31
N GLY A 266 2.54 -10.43 6.64
CA GLY A 266 1.27 -11.13 6.71
C GLY A 266 0.98 -11.74 8.09
N GLN A 267 2.01 -11.99 8.91
CA GLN A 267 1.86 -12.65 10.21
C GLN A 267 1.18 -11.78 11.28
N VAL A 268 1.28 -10.46 11.15
CA VAL A 268 0.75 -9.48 12.10
C VAL A 268 -0.39 -8.65 11.49
N CYS A 269 -1.03 -9.19 10.44
CA CYS A 269 -2.14 -8.50 9.78
C CYS A 269 -3.40 -8.59 10.64
N GLU A 270 -3.96 -7.43 10.99
CA GLU A 270 -5.21 -7.32 11.74
C GLU A 270 -6.43 -7.13 10.83
N ASP A 271 -6.20 -6.86 9.54
CA ASP A 271 -7.26 -6.70 8.55
C ASP A 271 -7.91 -8.05 8.21
N HIS A 272 -9.21 -8.01 7.89
CA HIS A 272 -9.90 -9.14 7.30
C HIS A 272 -9.41 -9.41 5.88
N CYS A 273 -9.61 -10.63 5.38
CA CYS A 273 -9.19 -10.98 4.03
C CYS A 273 -9.96 -10.15 2.99
N ILE A 274 -9.36 -9.97 1.81
CA ILE A 274 -10.00 -9.30 0.66
C ILE A 274 -9.82 -10.17 -0.59
N ASP A 275 -10.63 -9.93 -1.62
CA ASP A 275 -10.39 -10.56 -2.92
C ASP A 275 -9.19 -9.92 -3.64
N GLY A 276 -8.76 -10.49 -4.76
CA GLY A 276 -7.71 -9.91 -5.59
C GLY A 276 -6.56 -10.87 -5.87
N CYS A 277 -5.42 -10.31 -6.24
CA CYS A 277 -4.24 -11.02 -6.69
C CYS A 277 -3.22 -11.12 -5.58
N PHE A 278 -2.81 -12.35 -5.30
CA PHE A 278 -1.88 -12.69 -4.23
C PHE A 278 -0.81 -13.65 -4.73
N CYS A 279 0.28 -13.78 -3.98
CA CYS A 279 1.22 -14.86 -4.24
C CYS A 279 0.60 -16.22 -3.89
N PRO A 280 0.94 -17.30 -4.61
CA PRO A 280 0.35 -18.62 -4.40
C PRO A 280 0.55 -19.12 -2.98
N ALA A 281 -0.53 -19.56 -2.33
CA ALA A 281 -0.47 -20.20 -1.02
C ALA A 281 -0.04 -21.67 -1.14
N GLY A 282 0.69 -22.20 -0.14
CA GLY A 282 0.98 -23.64 -0.02
C GLY A 282 2.35 -24.11 -0.51
N THR A 283 3.14 -23.23 -1.14
CA THR A 283 4.55 -23.51 -1.47
C THR A 283 5.43 -22.61 -0.61
N ILE A 284 6.37 -23.20 0.11
CA ILE A 284 7.31 -22.53 1.02
C ILE A 284 7.95 -21.33 0.30
N ASN A 285 7.82 -20.14 0.91
CA ASN A 285 8.62 -18.91 0.68
C ASN A 285 8.31 -18.00 -0.54
N TYR A 286 7.12 -17.96 -1.17
CA TYR A 286 6.86 -16.91 -2.18
C TYR A 286 6.50 -15.56 -1.54
N VAL A 287 7.14 -14.48 -2.01
CA VAL A 287 6.86 -13.10 -1.61
C VAL A 287 6.75 -12.21 -2.85
N PHE A 288 6.04 -11.09 -2.72
CA PHE A 288 5.91 -10.11 -3.79
C PHE A 288 7.19 -9.26 -3.91
N ASP A 289 7.75 -9.20 -5.11
CA ASP A 289 8.96 -8.43 -5.40
C ASP A 289 8.65 -6.94 -5.60
N ASP A 290 8.57 -6.22 -4.49
CA ASP A 290 8.39 -4.77 -4.43
C ASP A 290 9.66 -3.98 -4.78
N LEU A 291 10.81 -4.65 -4.94
CA LEU A 291 12.09 -4.02 -5.24
C LEU A 291 12.37 -3.98 -6.75
N THR A 292 12.16 -5.08 -7.46
CA THR A 292 12.44 -5.16 -8.92
C THR A 292 11.21 -5.34 -9.78
N GLY A 293 10.04 -5.56 -9.19
CA GLY A 293 8.76 -5.62 -9.90
C GLY A 293 8.54 -6.91 -10.70
N LYS A 294 9.19 -8.02 -10.34
CA LYS A 294 9.05 -9.31 -11.06
C LYS A 294 7.78 -10.10 -10.72
N GLY A 295 6.89 -9.56 -9.88
CA GLY A 295 5.73 -10.27 -9.37
C GLY A 295 6.10 -11.17 -8.19
N CYS A 296 5.55 -12.38 -8.12
CA CYS A 296 5.84 -13.30 -7.03
C CYS A 296 7.10 -14.13 -7.29
N ILE A 297 8.06 -14.06 -6.37
CA ILE A 297 9.33 -14.79 -6.43
C ILE A 297 9.58 -15.52 -5.12
N ASP A 298 10.48 -16.51 -5.14
CA ASP A 298 10.96 -17.14 -3.91
C ASP A 298 11.75 -16.12 -3.06
N LYS A 299 11.55 -16.14 -1.73
CA LYS A 299 12.20 -15.27 -0.74
C LYS A 299 13.72 -15.28 -0.86
N THR A 300 14.31 -16.40 -1.30
CA THR A 300 15.75 -16.52 -1.52
C THR A 300 16.24 -15.65 -2.68
N GLN A 301 15.37 -15.33 -3.63
CA GLN A 301 15.65 -14.51 -4.82
C GLN A 301 15.48 -13.00 -4.58
N CYS A 302 15.07 -12.59 -3.38
CA CYS A 302 14.92 -11.17 -3.06
C CYS A 302 16.26 -10.44 -3.13
N SER A 303 16.26 -9.34 -3.90
CA SER A 303 17.39 -8.42 -4.01
C SER A 303 17.57 -7.61 -2.71
N CYS A 304 18.75 -7.03 -2.52
CA CYS A 304 19.06 -6.16 -1.38
C CYS A 304 19.24 -4.71 -1.86
N THR A 305 19.00 -3.75 -0.97
CA THR A 305 19.19 -2.33 -1.29
C THR A 305 20.32 -1.74 -0.44
N HIS A 306 21.23 -0.99 -1.05
CA HIS A 306 22.28 -0.24 -0.35
C HIS A 306 22.50 1.12 -1.03
N LYS A 307 22.34 2.21 -0.26
CA LYS A 307 22.45 3.61 -0.75
C LYS A 307 21.62 3.87 -2.02
N GLY A 308 20.40 3.35 -2.06
CA GLY A 308 19.48 3.50 -3.18
C GLY A 308 19.78 2.61 -4.41
N LYS A 309 20.83 1.79 -4.37
CA LYS A 309 21.13 0.81 -5.43
C LYS A 309 20.62 -0.58 -5.06
N ILE A 310 20.07 -1.27 -6.04
CA ILE A 310 19.59 -2.65 -5.93
C ILE A 310 20.72 -3.62 -6.28
N TYR A 311 20.89 -4.64 -5.46
CA TYR A 311 21.85 -5.73 -5.63
C TYR A 311 21.11 -7.06 -5.68
N HIS A 312 21.28 -7.81 -6.77
CA HIS A 312 20.70 -9.13 -6.91
C HIS A 312 21.35 -10.14 -5.94
N PRO A 313 20.66 -11.25 -5.61
CA PRO A 313 21.21 -12.30 -4.78
C PRO A 313 22.60 -12.76 -5.27
N GLY A 314 23.56 -12.85 -4.34
CA GLY A 314 24.95 -13.20 -4.63
C GLY A 314 25.85 -12.04 -5.08
N GLN A 315 25.30 -10.87 -5.42
CA GLN A 315 26.12 -9.69 -5.70
C GLN A 315 26.78 -9.16 -4.42
N THR A 316 27.97 -8.60 -4.59
CA THR A 316 28.76 -8.04 -3.49
C THR A 316 29.03 -6.55 -3.69
N PHE A 317 29.26 -5.86 -2.58
CA PHE A 317 29.94 -4.57 -2.59
C PHE A 317 31.03 -4.56 -1.53
N THR A 318 32.07 -3.79 -1.79
CA THR A 318 33.18 -3.56 -0.86
C THR A 318 33.17 -2.11 -0.44
N GLY A 319 33.20 -1.84 0.85
CA GLY A 319 33.25 -0.49 1.40
C GLY A 319 33.47 -0.50 2.91
N ASN A 320 34.18 0.50 3.43
CA ASN A 320 34.48 0.63 4.86
C ASN A 320 35.05 -0.66 5.48
N CYS A 321 36.03 -1.27 4.81
CA CYS A 321 36.66 -2.52 5.23
C CYS A 321 35.72 -3.73 5.36
N LYS A 322 34.60 -3.72 4.64
CA LYS A 322 33.64 -4.82 4.65
C LYS A 322 33.35 -5.24 3.24
N GLU A 323 33.39 -6.55 3.02
CA GLU A 323 32.83 -7.18 1.84
C GLU A 323 31.47 -7.74 2.22
N CYS A 324 30.41 -7.21 1.62
CA CYS A 324 29.04 -7.59 1.92
C CYS A 324 28.43 -8.29 0.71
N THR A 325 27.87 -9.48 0.94
CA THR A 325 27.12 -10.25 -0.06
C THR A 325 25.63 -10.16 0.22
N CYS A 326 24.83 -9.93 -0.83
CA CYS A 326 23.38 -9.95 -0.73
C CYS A 326 22.86 -11.39 -0.68
N THR A 327 22.03 -11.70 0.32
CA THR A 327 21.37 -13.00 0.48
C THR A 327 19.95 -12.78 0.98
N SER A 328 18.94 -12.97 0.13
CA SER A 328 17.51 -12.93 0.51
C SER A 328 17.09 -11.63 1.20
N ASN A 329 17.36 -10.49 0.56
CA ASN A 329 17.19 -9.13 1.12
C ASN A 329 17.98 -8.86 2.44
N ARG A 330 18.97 -9.69 2.78
CA ARG A 330 19.87 -9.47 3.92
C ARG A 330 21.31 -9.34 3.48
N TRP A 331 22.06 -8.49 4.18
CA TRP A 331 23.49 -8.32 3.95
C TRP A 331 24.28 -9.25 4.86
N THR A 332 25.07 -10.14 4.26
CA THR A 332 26.06 -10.94 4.97
C THR A 332 27.43 -10.32 4.73
N CYS A 333 27.99 -9.65 5.75
CA CYS A 333 29.26 -8.93 5.63
C CYS A 333 30.41 -9.66 6.32
N LYS A 334 31.58 -9.65 5.68
CA LYS A 334 32.85 -10.09 6.24
C LYS A 334 33.78 -8.90 6.35
N GLU A 335 34.45 -8.78 7.48
CA GLU A 335 35.48 -7.76 7.67
C GLU A 335 36.74 -8.15 6.87
N THR A 336 37.28 -7.18 6.14
CA THR A 336 38.51 -7.32 5.39
C THR A 336 39.61 -6.53 6.08
N ASP A 337 40.84 -6.98 5.93
CA ASP A 337 42.00 -6.35 6.56
C ASP A 337 42.14 -4.89 6.10
N CYS A 338 42.19 -3.96 7.05
CA CYS A 338 42.23 -2.55 6.71
C CYS A 338 42.94 -1.68 7.75
N PRO A 339 43.53 -0.56 7.31
CA PRO A 339 44.25 0.33 8.21
C PRO A 339 43.27 1.12 9.09
N GLY A 340 43.54 1.16 10.39
CA GLY A 340 42.94 2.15 11.27
C GLY A 340 43.56 3.53 11.01
N ILE A 341 42.72 4.54 10.78
CA ILE A 341 43.17 5.93 10.55
C ILE A 341 42.72 6.80 11.72
N CYS A 342 43.67 7.48 12.36
CA CYS A 342 43.42 8.54 13.33
C CYS A 342 43.97 9.85 12.73
N SER A 343 43.18 10.92 12.74
CA SER A 343 43.55 12.20 12.10
C SER A 343 43.27 13.41 12.99
N VAL A 344 44.00 14.50 12.72
CA VAL A 344 43.73 15.84 13.27
C VAL A 344 43.55 16.81 12.12
N GLU A 345 42.41 17.50 12.09
CA GLU A 345 42.05 18.48 11.06
C GLU A 345 41.89 19.88 11.70
N GLY A 346 42.39 20.91 11.01
CA GLY A 346 42.26 22.30 11.48
C GLY A 346 42.89 22.59 12.85
N GLY A 347 43.82 21.75 13.32
CA GLY A 347 44.58 21.92 14.56
C GLY A 347 43.87 21.45 15.84
N SER A 348 42.55 21.26 15.83
CA SER A 348 41.78 20.86 17.03
C SER A 348 40.71 19.81 16.81
N HIS A 349 40.39 19.43 15.55
CA HIS A 349 39.36 18.43 15.27
C HIS A 349 40.02 17.07 15.17
N ILE A 350 39.80 16.19 16.15
CA ILE A 350 40.40 14.86 16.22
C ILE A 350 39.37 13.82 15.81
N ILE A 351 39.77 12.93 14.91
CA ILE A 351 39.00 11.74 14.51
C ILE A 351 39.78 10.52 15.01
N THR A 352 39.20 9.75 15.94
CA THR A 352 39.84 8.54 16.49
C THR A 352 39.90 7.41 15.46
N PHE A 353 40.69 6.37 15.74
CA PHE A 353 40.71 5.13 14.95
C PHE A 353 39.32 4.49 14.74
N ASP A 354 38.40 4.67 15.70
CA ASP A 354 37.01 4.19 15.63
C ASP A 354 36.04 5.19 14.97
N GLY A 355 36.56 6.28 14.38
CA GLY A 355 35.76 7.30 13.69
C GLY A 355 35.05 8.29 14.61
N LYS A 356 35.35 8.31 15.91
CA LYS A 356 34.76 9.29 16.84
C LYS A 356 35.39 10.66 16.62
N THR A 357 34.57 11.64 16.31
CA THR A 357 35.02 13.03 16.11
C THR A 357 34.87 13.83 17.41
N TYR A 358 35.87 14.61 17.78
CA TYR A 358 35.80 15.55 18.90
C TYR A 358 36.77 16.72 18.73
N ASN A 359 36.47 17.82 19.42
CA ASN A 359 37.34 19.00 19.42
C ASN A 359 38.18 19.03 20.70
N PHE A 360 39.46 19.33 20.54
CA PHE A 360 40.40 19.43 21.64
C PHE A 360 41.31 20.65 21.46
N HIS A 361 41.24 21.57 22.42
CA HIS A 361 42.00 22.82 22.44
C HIS A 361 43.00 22.79 23.59
N GLY A 362 44.08 22.01 23.42
CA GLY A 362 45.18 21.94 24.37
C GLY A 362 46.42 22.67 23.85
N ASP A 363 47.23 23.20 24.77
CA ASP A 363 48.46 23.95 24.50
C ASP A 363 49.74 23.23 25.01
N CYS A 364 49.66 21.92 25.20
CA CYS A 364 50.75 21.06 25.65
C CYS A 364 51.14 20.00 24.60
N THR A 365 52.22 19.25 24.84
CA THR A 365 52.58 18.08 24.05
C THR A 365 51.74 16.88 24.46
N TYR A 366 50.96 16.32 23.54
CA TYR A 366 50.10 15.16 23.79
C TYR A 366 50.56 13.93 22.99
N ILE A 367 50.35 12.75 23.57
CA ILE A 367 50.60 11.47 22.89
C ILE A 367 49.42 11.22 21.95
N PHE A 368 49.67 11.22 20.64
CA PHE A 368 48.60 11.04 19.65
C PHE A 368 48.25 9.56 19.43
N THR A 369 49.27 8.69 19.40
CA THR A 369 49.09 7.23 19.38
C THR A 369 50.29 6.53 20.03
N LYS A 370 50.06 5.40 20.68
CA LYS A 370 51.08 4.55 21.31
C LYS A 370 50.64 3.09 21.27
N VAL A 371 51.53 2.20 20.82
CA VAL A 371 51.31 0.75 20.90
C VAL A 371 51.58 0.28 22.34
N SER A 372 50.63 -0.42 22.94
CA SER A 372 50.77 -1.02 24.27
C SER A 372 51.08 -2.51 24.12
N VAL A 373 52.32 -2.93 24.42
CA VAL A 373 52.72 -4.34 24.39
C VAL A 373 52.76 -4.87 25.82
N THR A 374 51.81 -5.71 26.20
CA THR A 374 51.89 -6.54 27.41
C THR A 374 52.53 -7.87 27.06
N VAL A 375 53.85 -7.99 27.23
CA VAL A 375 54.56 -9.27 27.18
C VAL A 375 54.39 -9.99 28.52
N PRO A 376 53.86 -11.23 28.57
CA PRO A 376 53.50 -11.84 29.85
C PRO A 376 54.71 -12.23 30.72
N TYR A 377 55.92 -12.40 30.19
CA TYR A 377 57.06 -12.84 31.00
C TYR A 377 58.40 -12.31 30.44
N PHE A 378 59.16 -11.66 31.33
CA PHE A 378 60.60 -11.35 31.32
C PHE A 378 61.14 -10.16 30.47
N TRP A 379 61.82 -9.27 31.21
CA TRP A 379 62.72 -8.14 30.90
C TRP A 379 62.49 -7.28 29.65
N MET A 380 62.20 -6.00 29.93
CA MET A 380 61.90 -4.91 29.01
C MET A 380 62.89 -4.76 27.85
N VAL A 381 62.37 -4.91 26.64
CA VAL A 381 62.70 -4.01 25.53
C VAL A 381 61.38 -3.44 25.01
N SER A 382 61.02 -2.24 25.45
CA SER A 382 59.92 -1.49 24.85
C SER A 382 60.44 -0.85 23.57
N ILE A 383 60.05 -1.38 22.41
CA ILE A 383 60.18 -0.63 21.16
C ILE A 383 59.09 0.45 21.20
N ILE A 384 59.49 1.69 21.48
CA ILE A 384 58.60 2.84 21.60
C ILE A 384 58.61 3.57 20.26
N LEU A 385 57.54 3.42 19.47
CA LEU A 385 57.26 4.32 18.35
C LEU A 385 56.22 5.34 18.85
N VAL A 386 56.62 6.60 19.04
CA VAL A 386 55.74 7.68 19.50
C VAL A 386 55.72 8.77 18.44
N VAL A 387 54.52 9.15 18.01
CA VAL A 387 54.30 10.31 17.14
C VAL A 387 53.84 11.46 18.02
N PHE A 388 54.62 12.54 18.03
CA PHE A 388 54.27 13.80 18.67
C PHE A 388 53.72 14.76 17.61
N ILE A 389 52.66 15.50 17.95
CA ILE A 389 52.15 16.61 17.16
C ILE A 389 52.40 17.88 17.96
N ASP A 390 53.25 18.76 17.43
CA ASP A 390 53.46 20.11 17.97
C ASP A 390 52.53 21.08 17.21
N ILE A 391 51.62 21.77 17.91
CA ILE A 391 50.52 22.54 17.32
C ILE A 391 51.00 23.91 16.77
N LYS A 392 52.31 24.18 16.75
CA LYS A 392 52.95 25.32 16.04
C LYS A 392 54.34 24.93 15.51
N PRO A 393 54.79 25.52 14.39
CA PRO A 393 54.48 25.06 13.03
C PRO A 393 54.87 23.58 12.82
N PHE A 394 54.05 22.86 12.05
CA PHE A 394 54.09 21.41 11.83
C PHE A 394 55.50 20.82 11.60
N VAL A 395 55.99 20.09 12.59
CA VAL A 395 57.07 19.10 12.44
C VAL A 395 56.52 17.74 12.88
N ILE A 396 56.31 16.84 11.93
CA ILE A 396 56.04 15.43 12.24
C ILE A 396 57.40 14.76 12.47
N LEU A 397 57.77 14.57 13.74
CA LEU A 397 59.01 13.88 14.13
C LEU A 397 58.77 12.37 14.20
N PHE A 398 59.35 11.63 13.25
CA PHE A 398 59.51 10.18 13.36
C PHE A 398 60.80 9.88 14.12
N LEU A 399 60.71 9.56 15.41
CA LEU A 399 61.85 9.04 16.18
C LEU A 399 61.78 7.52 16.21
N SER A 400 62.63 6.85 15.44
CA SER A 400 63.04 5.48 15.76
C SER A 400 64.23 5.58 16.71
N VAL A 401 64.10 5.04 17.92
CA VAL A 401 65.21 4.96 18.87
C VAL A 401 65.88 3.58 18.68
N PRO A 402 67.12 3.49 18.16
CA PRO A 402 67.85 2.23 18.19
C PRO A 402 68.27 1.97 19.64
N ALA A 403 67.92 0.81 20.17
CA ALA A 403 68.40 0.38 21.48
C ALA A 403 69.93 0.18 21.41
N LEU A 404 70.68 1.04 22.11
CA LEU A 404 72.11 0.85 22.38
C LEU A 404 72.25 -0.23 23.45
N ILE A 405 72.75 -1.40 23.04
CA ILE A 405 73.12 -2.49 23.92
C ILE A 405 74.51 -2.20 24.48
N SER A 406 74.62 -1.90 25.76
CA SER A 406 75.89 -1.96 26.50
C SER A 406 75.90 -3.21 27.36
N PHE A 407 76.75 -4.16 27.02
CA PHE A 407 77.05 -5.32 27.87
C PHE A 407 77.91 -4.88 29.05
N GLN A 408 77.56 -5.34 30.26
CA GLN A 408 78.51 -5.51 31.35
C GLN A 408 78.19 -6.77 32.14
#